data_AF-A0A6S7J264-F1
#
_entry.id   AF-A0A6S7J264-F1
#
_cell.length_a   1.000
_cell.length_b   1.000
_cell.length_c   1.000
_cell.angle_alpha   90.00
_cell.angle_beta   90.00
_cell.angle_gamma   90.00
#
_symmetry.space_group_name_H-M   'P 1'
#
loop_
_entity.id
_entity.type
_entity.pdbx_description
1 polymer ?
#
loop_
_entity_poly.entity_id
_entity_poly.type
_entity_poly.pdbx_seq_one_letter_code
_entity_poly.pdbx_strand_id
1 'polypeptide(L)'
;PRMQSIQKDSSKFRMTCNYDTDGVVFRDYLQAANDQMDIITFVKGEVCILVEWINIRGQECKNCTAFLAQGGPYKLTLQSDSYYAGHLGCEFLPNNGLYCSGHGEDNFGVYRCVNPAHRCSSS
;
A
#
# COMPACT_ATOMS: atom_id res chain seq x y z
N PRO A 1 -5.09 9.23 -24.30
CA PRO A 1 -4.22 9.69 -23.20
C PRO A 1 -3.21 8.59 -22.80
N ARG A 2 -1.92 8.92 -22.62
CA ARG A 2 -0.84 7.93 -22.43
C ARG A 2 -1.04 7.01 -21.22
N MET A 3 -1.46 7.56 -20.08
CA MET A 3 -1.67 6.79 -18.85
C MET A 3 -2.78 5.74 -18.96
N GLN A 4 -3.87 6.04 -19.68
CA GLN A 4 -4.96 5.08 -19.90
C GLN A 4 -4.53 3.91 -20.79
N SER A 5 -3.64 4.13 -21.76
CA SER A 5 -3.09 3.06 -22.58
C SER A 5 -2.22 2.12 -21.74
N ILE A 6 -1.32 2.71 -20.94
CA ILE A 6 -0.43 1.95 -20.04
C ILE A 6 -1.24 1.11 -19.05
N GLN A 7 -2.32 1.68 -18.49
CA GLN A 7 -3.17 0.95 -17.56
C GLN A 7 -3.90 -0.22 -18.23
N LYS A 8 -4.42 -0.04 -19.46
CA LYS A 8 -5.08 -1.11 -20.22
C LYS A 8 -4.15 -2.26 -20.58
N ASP A 9 -2.87 -1.95 -20.85
CA ASP A 9 -1.84 -2.94 -21.16
C ASP A 9 -1.23 -3.57 -19.90
N SER A 10 -1.56 -3.08 -18.71
CA SER A 10 -1.05 -3.61 -17.44
C SER A 10 -1.99 -4.65 -16.83
N SER A 11 -1.42 -5.76 -16.37
CA SER A 11 -2.14 -6.78 -15.59
C SER A 11 -2.05 -6.55 -14.07
N LYS A 12 -1.13 -5.70 -13.63
CA LYS A 12 -0.77 -5.56 -12.21
C LYS A 12 -0.56 -4.11 -11.81
N PHE A 13 -0.82 -3.84 -10.55
CA PHE A 13 -0.43 -2.63 -9.87
C PHE A 13 0.65 -2.95 -8.83
N ARG A 14 1.60 -2.04 -8.65
CA ARG A 14 2.71 -2.18 -7.71
C ARG A 14 2.94 -0.88 -6.94
N MET A 15 3.19 -1.00 -5.64
CA MET A 15 3.70 0.10 -4.81
C MET A 15 5.08 -0.28 -4.30
N THR A 16 6.03 0.63 -4.50
CA THR A 16 7.38 0.56 -3.96
C THR A 16 7.97 1.98 -3.96
N CYS A 17 9.20 2.12 -3.49
CA CYS A 17 9.89 3.39 -3.34
C CYS A 17 11.34 3.27 -3.81
N ASN A 18 11.98 4.43 -4.00
CA ASN A 18 13.36 4.55 -4.45
C ASN A 18 13.61 3.73 -5.73
N TYR A 19 12.62 3.66 -6.61
CA TYR A 19 12.67 2.85 -7.82
C TYR A 19 13.72 3.37 -8.81
N ASP A 20 13.91 4.68 -8.83
CA ASP A 20 14.90 5.38 -9.64
C ASP A 20 16.35 5.08 -9.21
N THR A 21 16.58 4.73 -7.95
CA THR A 21 17.92 4.38 -7.43
C THR A 21 18.13 2.87 -7.31
N ASP A 22 17.16 2.17 -6.73
CA ASP A 22 17.31 0.78 -6.29
C ASP A 22 16.62 -0.21 -7.25
N GLY A 23 15.84 0.30 -8.21
CA GLY A 23 14.98 -0.51 -9.06
C GLY A 23 13.84 -1.17 -8.28
N VAL A 24 13.43 -2.38 -8.70
CA VAL A 24 12.42 -3.15 -7.96
C VAL A 24 13.10 -3.90 -6.82
N VAL A 25 12.79 -3.49 -5.59
CA VAL A 25 13.17 -4.21 -4.37
C VAL A 25 11.90 -4.70 -3.69
N PHE A 26 11.90 -5.98 -3.31
CA PHE A 26 10.70 -6.66 -2.79
C PHE A 26 10.49 -6.52 -1.28
N ARG A 27 11.38 -5.79 -0.59
CA ARG A 27 11.12 -5.30 0.77
C ARG A 27 10.48 -3.93 0.67
N ASP A 28 9.39 -3.72 1.40
CA ASP A 28 8.55 -2.51 1.32
C ASP A 28 7.93 -2.39 -0.08
N TYR A 29 7.13 -3.42 -0.38
CA TYR A 29 6.57 -3.71 -1.69
C TYR A 29 5.13 -4.21 -1.56
N LEU A 30 4.26 -3.78 -2.48
CA LEU A 30 2.90 -4.28 -2.63
C LEU A 30 2.66 -4.58 -4.11
N GLN A 31 2.03 -5.71 -4.41
CA GLN A 31 1.55 -6.06 -5.73
C GLN A 31 0.10 -6.57 -5.67
N ALA A 32 -0.75 -6.01 -6.51
CA ALA A 32 -2.13 -6.42 -6.68
C ALA A 32 -2.44 -6.61 -8.17
N ALA A 33 -3.48 -7.37 -8.47
CA ALA A 33 -4.03 -7.41 -9.82
C ALA A 33 -4.72 -6.07 -10.15
N ASN A 34 -4.70 -5.68 -11.43
CA ASN A 34 -5.28 -4.42 -11.88
C ASN A 34 -6.81 -4.35 -11.67
N ASP A 35 -7.50 -5.49 -11.56
CA ASP A 35 -8.93 -5.54 -11.25
C ASP A 35 -9.25 -5.25 -9.77
N GLN A 36 -8.30 -5.49 -8.87
CA GLN A 36 -8.40 -5.13 -7.46
C GLN A 36 -8.11 -3.64 -7.26
N MET A 37 -7.15 -3.12 -8.02
CA MET A 37 -6.70 -1.73 -7.93
C MET A 37 -6.33 -1.21 -9.32
N ASP A 38 -7.26 -0.47 -9.92
CA ASP A 38 -7.02 0.31 -11.13
C ASP A 38 -6.57 1.72 -10.75
N ILE A 39 -5.28 2.01 -10.90
CA ILE A 39 -4.67 3.30 -10.53
C ILE A 39 -5.35 4.52 -11.17
N ILE A 40 -6.06 4.36 -12.29
CA ILE A 40 -6.73 5.46 -12.99
C ILE A 40 -8.12 5.73 -12.42
N THR A 41 -8.82 4.69 -11.96
CA THR A 41 -10.24 4.78 -11.56
C THR A 41 -10.50 4.46 -10.09
N PHE A 42 -9.49 4.05 -9.33
CA PHE A 42 -9.62 3.65 -7.94
C PHE A 42 -10.02 4.83 -7.04
N VAL A 43 -11.26 4.78 -6.54
CA VAL A 43 -11.83 5.75 -5.58
C VAL A 43 -12.78 4.99 -4.67
N LYS A 44 -12.25 4.29 -3.65
CA LYS A 44 -13.04 3.40 -2.78
C LYS A 44 -13.17 3.87 -1.33
N GLY A 45 -12.56 5.00 -0.96
CA GLY A 45 -12.39 5.35 0.45
C GLY A 45 -11.40 4.39 1.09
N GLU A 46 -11.70 3.89 2.29
CA GLU A 46 -10.89 2.93 3.04
C GLU A 46 -11.38 1.51 2.77
N VAL A 47 -10.50 0.61 2.33
CA VAL A 47 -10.89 -0.75 1.92
C VAL A 47 -9.77 -1.77 2.11
N CYS A 48 -10.13 -3.01 2.44
CA CYS A 48 -9.25 -4.16 2.33
C CYS A 48 -9.30 -4.70 0.88
N ILE A 49 -8.20 -4.59 0.13
CA ILE A 49 -8.09 -5.19 -1.20
C ILE A 49 -7.34 -6.50 -1.16
N LEU A 50 -7.67 -7.44 -2.05
CA LEU A 50 -6.87 -8.64 -2.23
C LEU A 50 -5.54 -8.26 -2.91
N VAL A 51 -4.43 -8.65 -2.31
CA VAL A 51 -3.09 -8.48 -2.87
C VAL A 51 -2.49 -9.84 -3.24
N GLU A 52 -1.76 -9.87 -4.36
CA GLU A 52 -1.02 -11.06 -4.75
C GLU A 52 0.17 -11.27 -3.80
N TRP A 53 0.82 -10.17 -3.40
CA TRP A 53 1.93 -10.17 -2.47
C TRP A 53 2.10 -8.78 -1.83
N ILE A 54 2.31 -8.76 -0.53
CA ILE A 54 2.74 -7.57 0.22
C ILE A 54 3.90 -7.94 1.12
N ASN A 55 4.85 -7.04 1.26
CA ASN A 55 5.98 -7.14 2.16
C ASN A 55 6.27 -5.76 2.76
N ILE A 56 6.04 -5.62 4.06
CA ILE A 56 6.35 -4.41 4.83
C ILE A 56 7.41 -4.78 5.87
N ARG A 57 8.58 -4.17 5.77
CA ARG A 57 9.73 -4.37 6.67
C ARG A 57 10.18 -5.83 6.80
N GLY A 58 9.99 -6.63 5.75
CA GLY A 58 10.31 -8.05 5.75
C GLY A 58 9.21 -8.97 6.27
N GLN A 59 8.09 -8.43 6.74
CA GLN A 59 6.89 -9.22 7.03
C GLN A 59 6.04 -9.30 5.77
N GLU A 60 5.79 -10.52 5.31
CA GLU A 60 5.10 -10.74 4.06
C GLU A 60 3.82 -11.55 4.20
N CYS A 61 2.95 -11.34 3.23
CA CYS A 61 1.73 -12.10 3.05
C CYS A 61 1.42 -12.20 1.56
N LYS A 62 0.88 -13.34 1.13
CA LYS A 62 0.53 -13.62 -0.26
C LYS A 62 -0.92 -14.06 -0.33
N ASN A 63 -1.63 -13.64 -1.37
CA ASN A 63 -3.04 -13.92 -1.58
C ASN A 63 -3.89 -13.64 -0.32
N CYS A 64 -3.73 -12.44 0.22
CA CYS A 64 -4.43 -11.98 1.41
C CYS A 64 -4.87 -10.54 1.24
N THR A 65 -5.67 -10.06 2.15
CA THR A 65 -6.19 -8.70 2.12
C THR A 65 -5.27 -7.71 2.81
N ALA A 66 -5.05 -6.56 2.18
CA ALA A 66 -4.27 -5.45 2.72
C ALA A 66 -5.04 -4.13 2.61
N PHE A 67 -4.75 -3.20 3.51
CA PHE A 67 -5.42 -1.90 3.53
C PHE A 67 -4.92 -0.98 2.42
N LEU A 68 -5.86 -0.40 1.69
CA LEU A 68 -5.65 0.76 0.83
C LEU A 68 -6.71 1.82 1.11
N ALA A 69 -6.32 3.07 0.96
CA ALA A 69 -7.25 4.18 0.95
C ALA A 69 -7.03 5.11 -0.24
N GLN A 70 -8.10 5.52 -0.91
CA GLN A 70 -8.10 6.63 -1.88
C GLN A 70 -9.51 7.18 -2.04
N GLY A 71 -9.65 8.50 -1.97
CA GLY A 71 -10.93 9.19 -2.13
C GLY A 71 -11.80 9.12 -0.87
N GLY A 72 -13.07 8.77 -1.06
CA GLY A 72 -14.07 8.77 0.02
C GLY A 72 -14.43 10.18 0.52
N PRO A 73 -15.23 10.29 1.60
CA PRO A 73 -15.70 11.57 2.13
C PRO A 73 -14.56 12.47 2.62
N TYR A 74 -13.42 11.89 3.00
CA TYR A 74 -12.23 12.60 3.47
C TYR A 74 -11.24 12.96 2.36
N LYS A 75 -11.54 12.63 1.09
CA LYS A 75 -10.69 12.91 -0.08
C LYS A 75 -9.24 12.43 0.13
N LEU A 76 -9.10 11.20 0.61
CA LEU A 76 -7.80 10.60 0.92
C LEU A 76 -6.94 10.48 -0.35
N THR A 77 -5.66 10.77 -0.24
CA THR A 77 -4.67 10.39 -1.26
C THR A 77 -4.47 8.88 -1.24
N LEU A 78 -3.97 8.31 -2.34
CA LEU A 78 -3.67 6.88 -2.39
C LEU A 78 -2.63 6.54 -1.32
N GLN A 79 -3.01 5.69 -0.36
CA GLN A 79 -2.16 5.33 0.77
C GLN A 79 -2.40 3.90 1.26
N SER A 80 -1.42 3.35 1.99
CA SER A 80 -1.53 2.09 2.73
C SER A 80 -1.00 2.30 4.15
N ASP A 81 -1.70 1.73 5.13
CA ASP A 81 -1.46 1.94 6.56
C ASP A 81 -1.78 0.63 7.31
N SER A 82 -0.79 0.13 8.04
CA SER A 82 -0.88 -1.13 8.78
C SER A 82 -1.75 -1.05 10.04
N TYR A 83 -1.97 0.14 10.58
CA TYR A 83 -2.83 0.36 11.75
C TYR A 83 -4.30 0.34 11.35
N TYR A 84 -4.68 1.06 10.29
CA TYR A 84 -6.05 1.00 9.77
C TYR A 84 -6.41 -0.37 9.20
N ALA A 85 -5.44 -1.15 8.73
CA ALA A 85 -5.64 -2.56 8.39
C ALA A 85 -6.26 -3.34 9.55
N GLY A 86 -5.79 -3.12 10.79
CA GLY A 86 -6.33 -3.75 11.99
C GLY A 86 -7.75 -3.32 12.32
N HIS A 87 -8.05 -2.02 12.18
CA HIS A 87 -9.39 -1.47 12.43
C HIS A 87 -10.44 -1.98 11.45
N LEU A 88 -10.05 -2.19 10.18
CA LEU A 88 -10.93 -2.68 9.13
C LEU A 88 -10.99 -4.21 9.05
N GLY A 89 -10.11 -4.91 9.78
CA GLY A 89 -10.06 -6.37 9.80
C GLY A 89 -9.43 -6.99 8.54
N CYS A 90 -8.45 -6.31 7.93
CA CYS A 90 -7.67 -6.92 6.83
C CYS A 90 -6.75 -8.02 7.38
N GLU A 91 -6.39 -8.99 6.54
CA GLU A 91 -5.57 -10.14 6.95
C GLU A 91 -4.10 -9.78 7.18
N PHE A 92 -3.55 -8.85 6.39
CA PHE A 92 -2.17 -8.43 6.54
C PHE A 92 -2.02 -7.38 7.65
N LEU A 93 -1.43 -7.79 8.77
CA LEU A 93 -1.27 -6.98 9.99
C LEU A 93 0.18 -7.02 10.51
N PRO A 94 1.14 -6.36 9.84
CA PRO A 94 2.54 -6.44 10.24
C PRO A 94 2.76 -5.72 11.59
N ASN A 95 3.10 -6.48 12.63
CA ASN A 95 3.23 -6.00 14.02
C ASN A 95 2.02 -5.15 14.50
N ASN A 96 0.79 -5.46 14.07
CA ASN A 96 -0.43 -4.68 14.37
C ASN A 96 -0.39 -3.20 13.93
N GLY A 97 0.61 -2.77 13.14
CA GLY A 97 0.79 -1.37 12.77
C GLY A 97 1.08 -0.43 13.94
N LEU A 98 1.51 -0.94 15.10
CA LEU A 98 1.62 -0.16 16.35
C LEU A 98 2.98 0.51 16.56
N TYR A 99 3.84 0.61 15.54
CA TYR A 99 5.18 1.21 15.71
C TYR A 99 5.11 2.61 16.32
N CYS A 100 4.14 3.40 15.88
CA CYS A 100 3.91 4.77 16.37
C CYS A 100 2.82 4.87 17.44
N SER A 101 2.61 3.80 18.21
CA SER A 101 1.53 3.72 19.19
C SER A 101 0.16 4.04 18.55
N GLY A 102 -0.65 4.92 19.15
CA GLY A 102 -2.01 5.23 18.70
C GLY A 102 -2.13 6.02 17.37
N HIS A 103 -1.00 6.34 16.71
CA HIS A 103 -1.01 7.05 15.42
C HIS A 103 -0.83 6.13 14.20
N GLY A 104 -0.45 4.87 14.43
CA GLY A 104 -0.28 3.90 13.37
C GLY A 104 1.00 4.02 12.54
N GLU A 105 1.30 2.97 11.77
CA GLU A 105 2.42 2.95 10.83
C GLU A 105 1.92 3.15 9.41
N ASP A 106 2.17 4.34 8.86
CA ASP A 106 1.93 4.60 7.45
C ASP A 106 3.00 3.90 6.58
N ASN A 107 2.58 3.13 5.58
CA ASN A 107 3.50 2.40 4.71
C ASN A 107 3.71 3.10 3.37
N PHE A 108 2.65 3.53 2.71
CA PHE A 108 2.75 4.18 1.40
C PHE A 108 1.84 5.41 1.31
N GLY A 109 2.30 6.45 0.61
CA GLY A 109 1.47 7.57 0.13
C GLY A 109 1.30 8.75 1.10
N VAL A 110 1.28 8.49 2.42
CA VAL A 110 1.27 9.50 3.48
C VAL A 110 2.24 9.04 4.56
N TYR A 111 2.95 9.96 5.21
CA TYR A 111 3.89 9.63 6.29
C TYR A 111 3.73 10.64 7.42
N ARG A 112 2.71 10.47 8.26
CA ARG A 112 2.54 11.24 9.50
C ARG A 112 3.46 10.72 10.58
N CYS A 113 3.57 9.40 10.66
CA CYS A 113 4.57 8.75 11.48
C CYS A 113 5.42 7.79 10.66
N VAL A 114 6.73 7.93 10.82
CA VAL A 114 7.73 7.23 10.00
C VAL A 114 8.35 6.10 10.82
N ASN A 115 8.24 4.88 10.31
CA ASN A 115 9.06 3.78 10.78
C ASN A 115 10.41 3.76 10.02
N PRO A 116 11.56 4.03 10.66
CA PRO A 116 12.86 4.06 9.98
C PRO A 116 13.29 2.69 9.46
N ALA A 117 12.65 1.60 9.89
CA ALA A 117 12.86 0.28 9.32
C ALA A 117 12.12 0.08 7.98
N HIS A 118 11.23 1.00 7.58
CA HIS A 118 10.53 0.98 6.30
C HIS A 118 11.29 1.84 5.27
N ARG A 119 11.73 1.23 4.17
CA ARG A 119 12.62 1.86 3.16
C ARG A 119 12.03 3.11 2.53
N CYS A 120 10.71 3.16 2.38
CA CYS A 120 10.06 4.30 1.72
C CYS A 120 9.96 5.54 2.59
N SER A 121 10.32 5.40 3.87
CA SER A 121 10.36 6.49 4.82
C SER A 121 11.75 6.69 5.45
N SER A 122 12.74 5.89 5.07
CA SER A 122 14.15 6.16 5.37
C SER A 122 14.73 7.15 4.36
N SER A 123 15.44 8.18 4.86
CA SER A 123 16.16 9.17 4.04
C SER A 123 17.61 8.76 3.80
#